data_AF-A0A966RF96-F1
#
_entry.id   AF-A0A966RF96-F1
#
_cell.length_a   1.000
_cell.length_b   1.000
_cell.length_c   1.000
_cell.angle_alpha   90.00
_cell.angle_beta   90.00
_cell.angle_gamma   90.00
#
_symmetry.space_group_name_H-M   'P 1'
#
loop_
_entity.id
_entity.type
_entity.pdbx_description
1 polymer ?
#
loop_
_entity_poly.entity_id
_entity_poly.type
_entity_poly.pdbx_seq_one_letter_code
_entity_poly.pdbx_strand_id
1 'polypeptide(L)'
;MSRFEAGERILEIKEEIIDLLQEAMDLIREQGTDTERERARGYWYGHIRTALDEDHGYMGRSMCTMEDSARELMADEEDEEDEDELLDEDAF
;
A
#
# COMPACT_ATOMS: atom_id res chain seq x y z
N MET A 1 18.58 -4.60 -3.67
CA MET A 1 17.12 -4.66 -3.52
C MET A 1 16.78 -5.97 -2.85
N SER A 2 16.75 -5.94 -1.51
CA SER A 2 16.17 -6.98 -0.66
C SER A 2 14.64 -6.96 -0.76
N ARG A 3 13.99 -7.90 -0.07
CA ARG A 3 12.52 -7.92 0.02
C ARG A 3 12.02 -6.71 0.80
N PHE A 4 12.73 -6.34 1.87
CA PHE A 4 12.46 -5.13 2.63
C PHE A 4 12.61 -3.86 1.79
N GLU A 5 13.73 -3.70 1.06
CA GLU A 5 13.93 -2.55 0.16
C GLU A 5 12.82 -2.48 -0.93
N ALA A 6 12.33 -3.64 -1.39
CA ALA A 6 11.20 -3.68 -2.32
C ALA A 6 9.87 -3.26 -1.66
N GLY A 7 9.61 -3.70 -0.42
CA GLY A 7 8.44 -3.29 0.37
C GLY A 7 8.43 -1.78 0.65
N GLU A 8 9.56 -1.21 1.07
CA GLU A 8 9.72 0.24 1.24
C GLU A 8 9.42 0.99 -0.05
N ARG A 9 9.98 0.53 -1.18
CA ARG A 9 9.72 1.18 -2.47
C ARG A 9 8.25 1.10 -2.88
N ILE A 10 7.55 0.01 -2.55
CA ILE A 10 6.11 -0.09 -2.80
C ILE A 10 5.34 0.94 -1.98
N LEU A 11 5.70 1.17 -0.72
CA LEU A 11 5.06 2.22 0.10
C LEU A 11 5.30 3.61 -0.47
N GLU A 12 6.50 3.92 -0.94
CA GLU A 12 6.77 5.19 -1.62
C GLU A 12 5.91 5.35 -2.89
N ILE A 13 5.83 4.31 -3.72
CA ILE A 13 4.98 4.33 -4.92
C ILE A 13 3.50 4.51 -4.55
N LYS A 14 3.04 3.89 -3.46
CA LYS A 14 1.65 4.06 -2.98
C LYS A 14 1.37 5.54 -2.70
N GLU A 15 2.25 6.23 -1.98
CA GLU A 15 2.10 7.67 -1.70
C GLU A 15 2.17 8.51 -2.99
N GLU A 16 3.10 8.20 -3.91
CA GLU A 16 3.16 8.84 -5.23
C GLU A 16 1.85 8.67 -6.01
N ILE A 17 1.22 7.50 -5.96
CA ILE A 17 -0.09 7.26 -6.60
C ILE A 17 -1.17 8.10 -5.93
N ILE A 18 -1.18 8.21 -4.59
CA ILE A 18 -2.16 9.04 -3.87
C ILE A 18 -2.08 10.50 -4.31
N ASP A 19 -0.86 11.05 -4.37
CA ASP A 19 -0.62 12.42 -4.81
C ASP A 19 -1.08 12.65 -6.26
N LEU A 20 -0.71 11.75 -7.18
CA LEU A 20 -1.11 11.82 -8.59
C LEU A 20 -2.63 11.67 -8.77
N LEU A 21 -3.26 10.82 -7.97
CA LEU A 21 -4.71 10.60 -8.00
C LEU A 21 -5.46 11.83 -7.50
N GLN A 22 -4.92 12.51 -6.49
CA GLN A 22 -5.44 13.78 -6.00
C GLN A 22 -5.27 14.89 -7.04
N GLU A 23 -4.10 15.00 -7.66
CA GLU A 23 -3.84 15.94 -8.76
C GLU A 23 -4.84 15.74 -9.91
N ALA A 24 -5.10 14.48 -10.31
CA ALA A 24 -6.09 14.17 -11.34
C ALA A 24 -7.50 14.65 -10.97
N MET A 25 -7.91 14.51 -9.70
CA MET A 25 -9.20 15.03 -9.24
C MET A 25 -9.25 16.54 -9.16
N ASP A 26 -8.14 17.20 -8.82
CA ASP A 26 -8.04 18.65 -8.81
C ASP A 26 -8.15 19.23 -10.23
N LEU A 27 -7.51 18.61 -11.23
CA LEU A 27 -7.67 18.97 -12.63
C LEU A 27 -9.13 18.84 -13.11
N ILE A 28 -9.83 17.79 -12.71
CA ILE A 28 -11.25 17.62 -13.03
C ILE A 28 -12.11 18.67 -12.31
N ARG A 29 -11.78 19.02 -11.06
CA ARG A 29 -12.47 20.07 -10.32
C ARG A 29 -12.30 21.45 -10.99
N GLU A 30 -11.12 21.71 -11.53
CA GLU A 30 -10.75 23.02 -12.09
C GLU A 30 -11.19 23.20 -13.54
N GLN A 31 -11.11 22.15 -14.34
CA GLN A 31 -11.30 22.20 -15.79
C GLN A 31 -12.54 21.43 -16.28
N GLY A 32 -13.02 20.48 -15.48
CA GLY A 32 -14.12 19.60 -15.82
C GLY A 32 -15.49 20.13 -15.42
N THR A 33 -16.51 19.41 -15.86
CA THR A 33 -17.90 19.60 -15.44
C THR A 33 -18.21 18.80 -14.17
N ASP A 34 -19.27 19.20 -13.46
CA ASP A 34 -19.77 18.44 -12.30
C ASP A 34 -20.08 16.98 -12.65
N THR A 35 -20.59 16.71 -13.86
CA THR A 35 -20.87 15.35 -14.34
C THR A 35 -19.61 14.51 -14.50
N GLU A 36 -18.52 15.09 -15.03
CA GLU A 36 -17.24 14.39 -15.16
C GLU A 36 -16.62 14.11 -13.79
N ARG A 37 -16.73 15.06 -12.86
CA ARG A 37 -16.30 14.89 -11.48
C ARG A 37 -17.06 13.78 -10.76
N GLU A 38 -18.37 13.73 -10.89
CA GLU A 38 -19.21 12.67 -10.32
C GLU A 38 -18.84 11.30 -10.88
N ARG A 39 -18.63 11.21 -12.20
CA ARG A 39 -18.19 9.97 -12.87
C ARG A 39 -16.81 9.55 -12.37
N ALA A 40 -15.86 10.46 -12.26
CA ALA A 40 -14.52 10.15 -11.74
C ALA A 40 -14.58 9.59 -10.32
N ARG A 41 -15.33 10.27 -9.44
CA ARG A 41 -15.55 9.85 -8.05
C ARG A 41 -16.23 8.48 -7.96
N GLY A 42 -17.22 8.23 -8.82
CA GLY A 42 -18.02 7.00 -8.81
C GLY A 42 -17.38 5.79 -9.48
N TYR A 43 -16.49 5.99 -10.46
CA TYR A 43 -15.97 4.89 -11.28
C TYR A 43 -14.53 4.49 -11.02
N TRP A 44 -13.63 5.42 -10.65
CA TRP A 44 -12.22 5.05 -10.53
C TRP A 44 -11.56 5.61 -9.28
N TYR A 45 -11.84 6.85 -8.88
CA TYR A 45 -11.11 7.48 -7.77
C TYR A 45 -11.29 6.70 -6.46
N GLY A 46 -12.55 6.37 -6.12
CA GLY A 46 -12.85 5.59 -4.92
C GLY A 46 -12.22 4.19 -4.95
N HIS A 47 -12.32 3.50 -6.10
CA HIS A 47 -11.76 2.15 -6.25
C HIS A 47 -10.23 2.12 -6.12
N ILE A 48 -9.54 3.07 -6.74
CA ILE A 48 -8.08 3.17 -6.62
C ILE A 48 -7.71 3.49 -5.17
N ARG A 49 -8.34 4.48 -4.52
CA ARG A 49 -8.03 4.79 -3.12
C ARG A 49 -8.24 3.60 -2.18
N THR A 50 -9.35 2.87 -2.31
CA THR A 50 -9.62 1.68 -1.49
C THR A 50 -8.63 0.53 -1.71
N ALA A 51 -7.90 0.53 -2.83
CA ALA A 51 -6.90 -0.49 -3.13
C ALA A 51 -5.50 -0.15 -2.61
N LEU A 52 -5.24 1.10 -2.21
CA LEU A 52 -3.91 1.56 -1.80
C LEU A 52 -3.65 1.30 -0.31
N ASP A 53 -4.59 1.67 0.55
CA ASP A 53 -4.53 1.52 2.01
C ASP A 53 -5.94 1.40 2.60
N GLU A 54 -6.06 1.32 3.94
CA GLU A 54 -7.33 1.38 4.67
C GLU A 54 -7.74 2.83 5.05
N ASP A 55 -6.89 3.84 4.84
CA ASP A 55 -7.14 5.25 5.19
C ASP A 55 -7.57 6.09 3.98
N HIS A 56 -8.76 5.74 3.47
CA HIS A 56 -9.27 6.30 2.21
C HIS A 56 -10.61 7.03 2.33
N GLY A 57 -11.31 6.96 3.47
CA GLY A 57 -12.58 7.67 3.68
C GLY A 57 -13.77 7.16 2.85
N TYR A 58 -13.65 6.01 2.19
CA TYR A 58 -14.73 5.34 1.43
C TYR A 58 -15.35 4.18 2.21
N MET A 59 -16.63 3.89 1.94
CA MET A 59 -17.32 2.74 2.51
C MET A 59 -16.97 1.47 1.71
N GLY A 60 -16.38 0.49 2.39
CA GLY A 60 -15.89 -0.76 1.80
C GLY A 60 -14.38 -0.88 2.02
N ARG A 61 -13.90 -2.09 2.34
CA ARG A 61 -12.48 -2.40 2.47
C ARG A 61 -12.06 -3.27 1.29
N SER A 62 -10.85 -3.08 0.78
CA SER A 62 -10.24 -4.11 -0.07
C SER A 62 -9.89 -5.32 0.79
N MET A 63 -9.98 -6.52 0.21
CA MET A 63 -9.54 -7.75 0.88
C MET A 63 -8.00 -7.84 0.97
N CYS A 64 -7.30 -7.03 0.17
CA CYS A 64 -5.85 -6.88 0.16
C CYS A 64 -5.52 -5.52 -0.49
N THR A 65 -4.78 -4.68 0.23
CA THR A 65 -4.31 -3.37 -0.24
C THR A 65 -2.87 -3.46 -0.74
N MET A 66 -2.41 -2.44 -1.47
CA MET A 66 -1.00 -2.30 -1.85
C MET A 66 -0.09 -2.21 -0.62
N GLU A 67 -0.57 -1.55 0.45
CA GLU A 67 0.11 -1.50 1.74
C GLU A 67 0.24 -2.87 2.40
N ASP A 68 -0.79 -3.73 2.33
CA ASP A 68 -0.72 -5.10 2.86
C ASP A 68 0.36 -5.92 2.13
N SER A 69 0.40 -5.83 0.79
CA SER A 69 1.45 -6.51 0.00
C SER A 69 2.87 -6.02 0.35
N ALA A 70 3.03 -4.73 0.64
CA ALA A 70 4.32 -4.18 1.07
C ALA A 70 4.72 -4.72 2.45
N ARG A 71 3.77 -4.79 3.39
CA ARG A 71 3.99 -5.32 4.74
C ARG A 71 4.36 -6.80 4.72
N GLU A 72 3.68 -7.60 3.89
CA GLU A 72 4.01 -9.02 3.70
C GLU A 72 5.45 -9.20 3.17
N LEU A 73 5.91 -8.32 2.27
CA LEU A 73 7.30 -8.38 1.79
C LEU A 73 8.33 -8.11 2.87
N MET A 74 8.04 -7.15 3.76
CA MET A 74 8.95 -6.73 4.84
C MET A 74 8.93 -7.70 6.04
N ALA A 75 7.81 -8.36 6.31
CA ALA A 75 7.66 -9.28 7.46
C ALA A 75 8.51 -10.56 7.32
N ASP A 76 8.71 -11.07 6.10
CA ASP A 76 9.49 -12.29 5.84
C ASP A 76 11.00 -12.16 6.20
N GLU A 77 11.51 -10.98 6.57
CA GLU A 77 12.89 -10.80 7.06
C GLU A 77 13.02 -10.93 8.60
N GLU A 78 11.92 -11.03 9.37
CA GLU A 78 11.97 -11.18 10.84
C GLU A 78 12.07 -12.66 11.32
N ASP A 79 11.88 -13.65 10.44
CA ASP A 79 11.82 -15.09 10.78
C ASP A 79 13.14 -15.88 10.51
N GLU A 80 14.24 -15.23 10.11
CA GLU A 80 15.54 -15.89 9.80
C GLU A 80 16.61 -15.77 10.91
N GLU A 81 16.27 -15.34 12.13
CA GLU A 81 17.22 -15.25 13.26
C GLU A 81 16.69 -15.95 14.52
N ASP A 82 16.63 -17.29 14.59
CA ASP A 82 16.52 -18.04 15.88
C ASP A 82 16.62 -19.58 15.75
N GLU A 83 17.51 -20.13 14.91
CA GLU A 83 17.73 -21.61 14.88
C GLU A 83 19.19 -22.08 15.01
N ASP A 84 20.13 -21.21 15.38
CA ASP A 84 21.57 -21.56 15.47
C ASP A 84 22.23 -21.25 16.83
N GLU A 85 21.48 -21.27 17.95
CA GLU A 85 22.10 -21.16 19.28
C GLU A 85 21.47 -22.09 20.33
N LEU A 86 21.55 -23.42 20.14
CA LEU A 86 21.33 -24.35 21.26
C LEU A 86 21.87 -25.77 21.09
N LEU A 87 22.97 -25.99 20.38
CA LEU A 87 23.69 -27.27 20.47
C LEU A 87 25.20 -27.07 20.34
N ASP A 88 25.84 -26.53 21.38
CA ASP A 88 27.21 -26.94 21.68
C ASP A 88 27.42 -27.18 23.19
N GLU A 89 27.73 -28.45 23.44
CA GLU A 89 28.67 -29.00 24.40
C GLU A 89 28.57 -28.67 25.91
N ASP A 90 28.31 -29.76 26.66
CA ASP A 90 28.75 -30.06 28.02
C ASP A 90 28.07 -29.38 29.22
N ALA A 91 27.26 -30.17 29.96
CA ALA A 91 27.48 -30.36 31.41
C ALA A 91 26.59 -31.45 32.04
N PHE A 92 27.25 -32.56 32.41
CA PHE A 92 26.93 -33.58 33.45
C PHE A 92 26.01 -34.76 33.16
#